data_AF-A0A2N1I3X6-F1
#
_entry.id   AF-A0A2N1I3X6-F1
#
_cell.length_a   1.000
_cell.length_b   1.000
_cell.length_c   1.000
_cell.angle_alpha   90.00
_cell.angle_beta   90.00
_cell.angle_gamma   90.00
#
_symmetry.space_group_name_H-M   'P 1'
#
loop_
_entity.id
_entity.type
_entity.pdbx_description
1 polymer ?
#
loop_
_entity_poly.entity_id
_entity_poly.type
_entity_poly.pdbx_seq_one_letter_code
_entity_poly.pdbx_strand_id
1 'polypeptide(L)'
;MQQELLFSSKEFKQLLGVSDCELMHMRVSGGLKFIKEGRAFLYKLHDKKLLLKHPLANQLINWYQEMHAINLDNSPKESESINSALLMIETVLLPIKKKFGDINITYGFVSSELNKYIQKNSSSGTYPSIDQHAASELNNAENKICKRHGLACDFTVSGYEKKMDIVMQFIVNNLDFDKIYYYGESKPIHVSVGENAEKHLQIMNVSDKGRRIPGKKAFGNKAKALAEEQIK
;
A
#
# COMPACT_ATOMS: atom_id res chain seq x y z
N MET A 1 -6.65 -17.99 -5.93
CA MET A 1 -7.79 -17.17 -6.41
C MET A 1 -7.83 -15.93 -5.56
N GLN A 2 -7.61 -14.76 -6.16
CA GLN A 2 -7.75 -13.48 -5.46
C GLN A 2 -9.22 -13.33 -5.10
N GLN A 3 -9.55 -13.18 -3.81
CA GLN A 3 -10.93 -12.95 -3.39
C GLN A 3 -11.43 -11.65 -4.01
N GLU A 4 -12.61 -11.68 -4.61
CA GLU A 4 -13.20 -10.52 -5.25
C GLU A 4 -13.49 -9.43 -4.21
N LEU A 5 -13.00 -8.22 -4.45
CA LEU A 5 -13.06 -7.14 -3.48
C LEU A 5 -14.47 -6.53 -3.43
N LEU A 6 -15.19 -6.83 -2.35
CA LEU A 6 -16.54 -6.35 -2.10
C LEU A 6 -16.59 -5.19 -1.10
N PHE A 7 -17.51 -4.26 -1.30
CA PHE A 7 -17.72 -3.08 -0.45
C PHE A 7 -19.14 -3.04 0.09
N SER A 8 -19.31 -2.71 1.37
CA SER A 8 -20.62 -2.43 1.95
C SER A 8 -21.26 -1.18 1.31
N SER A 9 -22.58 -1.00 1.47
CA SER A 9 -23.25 0.24 1.05
C SER A 9 -22.60 1.50 1.63
N LYS A 10 -22.10 1.44 2.88
CA LYS A 10 -21.45 2.57 3.54
C LYS A 10 -20.14 2.94 2.85
N GLU A 11 -19.30 1.96 2.55
CA GLU A 11 -18.03 2.19 1.86
C GLU A 11 -18.27 2.63 0.42
N PHE A 12 -19.17 1.96 -0.29
CA PHE A 12 -19.38 2.20 -1.71
C PHE A 12 -19.98 3.58 -1.99
N LYS A 13 -20.92 4.05 -1.16
CA LYS A 13 -21.44 5.42 -1.31
C LYS A 13 -20.36 6.49 -1.07
N GLN A 14 -19.42 6.23 -0.16
CA GLN A 14 -18.28 7.12 0.09
C GLN A 14 -17.35 7.16 -1.14
N LEU A 15 -17.09 6.01 -1.76
CA LEU A 15 -16.30 5.94 -2.99
C LEU A 15 -16.96 6.68 -4.15
N LEU A 16 -18.28 6.59 -4.29
CA LEU A 16 -19.02 7.30 -5.33
C LEU A 16 -19.22 8.78 -5.02
N GLY A 17 -19.25 9.16 -3.73
CA GLY A 17 -19.62 10.50 -3.29
C GLY A 17 -21.12 10.78 -3.40
N VAL A 18 -21.96 9.77 -3.10
CA VAL A 18 -23.42 9.84 -3.24
C VAL A 18 -24.13 9.54 -1.91
N SER A 19 -25.40 9.91 -1.82
CA SER A 19 -26.30 9.60 -0.70
C SER A 19 -26.80 8.15 -0.74
N ASP A 20 -27.40 7.69 0.36
CA ASP A 20 -28.04 6.36 0.41
C ASP A 20 -29.19 6.22 -0.60
N CYS A 21 -29.94 7.30 -0.82
CA CYS A 21 -31.05 7.34 -1.78
C CYS A 21 -30.54 7.17 -3.22
N GLU A 22 -29.51 7.94 -3.59
CA GLU A 22 -28.88 7.85 -4.92
C GLU A 22 -28.28 6.47 -5.15
N LEU A 23 -27.56 5.92 -4.16
CA LEU A 23 -27.01 4.57 -4.26
C LEU A 23 -28.11 3.52 -4.50
N MET A 24 -29.25 3.65 -3.81
CA MET A 24 -30.41 2.78 -4.04
C MET A 24 -30.96 2.91 -5.46
N HIS A 25 -31.13 4.14 -5.97
CA HIS A 25 -31.61 4.37 -7.34
C HIS A 25 -30.65 3.80 -8.39
N MET A 26 -29.34 4.03 -8.24
CA MET A 26 -28.31 3.48 -9.13
C MET A 26 -28.30 1.94 -9.11
N ARG A 27 -28.59 1.34 -7.96
CA ARG A 27 -28.71 -0.12 -7.82
C ARG A 27 -29.93 -0.65 -8.58
N VAL A 28 -31.09 0.00 -8.44
CA VAL A 28 -32.35 -0.42 -9.08
C VAL A 28 -32.32 -0.20 -10.60
N SER A 29 -31.64 0.85 -11.06
CA SER A 29 -31.49 1.13 -12.50
C SER A 29 -30.52 0.18 -13.22
N GLY A 30 -29.87 -0.74 -12.50
CA GLY A 30 -28.93 -1.72 -13.05
C GLY A 30 -27.52 -1.18 -13.30
N GLY A 31 -27.22 0.05 -12.86
CA GLY A 31 -25.92 0.69 -13.07
C GLY A 31 -24.79 0.14 -12.19
N LEU A 32 -25.09 -0.73 -11.21
CA LEU A 32 -24.13 -1.23 -10.23
C LEU A 32 -24.05 -2.76 -10.22
N LYS A 33 -22.83 -3.29 -10.13
CA LYS A 33 -22.57 -4.71 -9.88
C LYS A 33 -22.54 -4.96 -8.37
N PHE A 34 -23.35 -5.89 -7.87
CA PHE A 34 -23.41 -6.21 -6.45
C PHE A 34 -23.84 -7.67 -6.20
N ILE A 35 -23.58 -8.15 -4.98
CA ILE A 35 -24.07 -9.40 -4.41
C ILE A 35 -25.01 -9.03 -3.26
N LYS A 36 -26.11 -9.77 -3.12
CA LYS A 36 -27.03 -9.62 -2.00
C LYS A 36 -26.81 -10.76 -1.02
N GLU A 37 -26.48 -10.43 0.22
CA GLU A 37 -26.28 -11.38 1.31
C GLU A 37 -27.25 -11.06 2.46
N GLY A 38 -28.33 -11.84 2.54
CA GLY A 38 -29.45 -11.55 3.45
C GLY A 38 -30.05 -10.17 3.18
N ARG A 39 -29.87 -9.24 4.13
CA ARG A 39 -30.33 -7.84 4.03
C ARG A 39 -29.24 -6.89 3.52
N ALA A 40 -28.00 -7.35 3.41
CA ALA A 40 -26.87 -6.53 2.97
C ALA A 40 -26.69 -6.58 1.45
N PHE A 41 -26.17 -5.47 0.92
CA PHE A 41 -25.70 -5.37 -0.46
C PHE A 41 -24.19 -5.12 -0.43
N LEU A 42 -23.46 -5.95 -1.18
CA LEU A 42 -22.02 -5.92 -1.32
C LEU A 42 -21.66 -5.57 -2.76
N TYR A 43 -21.07 -4.40 -2.98
CA TYR A 43 -20.83 -3.84 -4.29
C TYR A 43 -19.45 -4.22 -4.81
N LYS A 44 -19.38 -4.43 -6.11
CA LYS A 44 -18.14 -4.61 -6.87
C LYS A 44 -17.77 -3.28 -7.51
N LEU A 45 -16.48 -2.97 -7.53
CA LEU A 45 -15.98 -1.82 -8.26
C LEU A 45 -16.24 -1.99 -9.76
N HIS A 46 -16.88 -0.99 -10.36
CA HIS A 46 -17.01 -0.90 -11.83
C HIS A 46 -15.85 -0.11 -12.44
N ASP A 47 -15.24 0.79 -11.66
CA ASP A 47 -14.05 1.55 -12.01
C ASP A 47 -13.07 1.52 -10.83
N LYS A 48 -11.85 1.02 -11.06
CA LYS A 48 -10.80 0.96 -10.03
C LYS A 48 -10.37 2.36 -9.57
N LYS A 49 -10.49 3.39 -10.41
CA LYS A 49 -10.11 4.77 -10.04
C LYS A 49 -10.90 5.32 -8.87
N LEU A 50 -12.09 4.75 -8.57
CA LEU A 50 -12.83 5.08 -7.36
C LEU A 50 -12.01 4.82 -6.09
N LEU A 51 -11.06 3.88 -6.10
CA LEU A 51 -10.16 3.65 -4.97
C LEU A 51 -9.30 4.86 -4.61
N LEU A 52 -9.03 5.79 -5.54
CA LEU A 52 -8.33 7.04 -5.25
C LEU A 52 -9.13 7.95 -4.30
N LYS A 53 -10.45 7.73 -4.16
CA LYS A 53 -11.31 8.42 -3.20
C LYS A 53 -11.39 7.70 -1.84
N HIS A 54 -10.78 6.52 -1.71
CA HIS A 54 -10.76 5.77 -0.47
C HIS A 54 -9.83 6.45 0.56
N PRO A 55 -10.14 6.44 1.88
CA PRO A 55 -9.27 7.03 2.90
C PRO A 55 -7.83 6.51 2.87
N LEU A 56 -7.61 5.24 2.51
CA LEU A 56 -6.25 4.70 2.32
C LEU A 56 -5.47 5.37 1.20
N ALA A 57 -6.12 5.80 0.10
CA ALA A 57 -5.45 6.56 -0.95
C ALA A 57 -5.02 7.92 -0.43
N ASN A 58 -5.87 8.58 0.35
CA ASN A 58 -5.53 9.85 0.99
C ASN A 58 -4.33 9.69 1.93
N GLN A 59 -4.31 8.65 2.78
CA GLN A 59 -3.14 8.39 3.64
C GLN A 59 -1.88 8.07 2.82
N LEU A 60 -2.00 7.24 1.77
CA LEU A 60 -0.87 6.85 0.93
C LEU A 60 -0.22 8.04 0.23
N ILE A 61 -1.02 9.03 -0.17
CA ILE A 61 -0.56 10.24 -0.87
C ILE A 61 -0.14 11.32 0.13
N ASN A 62 -0.84 11.50 1.24
CA ASN A 62 -0.65 12.63 2.15
C ASN A 62 0.14 12.30 3.43
N TRP A 63 0.73 11.11 3.54
CA TRP A 63 1.55 10.69 4.68
C TRP A 63 2.61 11.73 5.10
N TYR A 64 3.16 12.46 4.13
CA TYR A 64 4.25 13.42 4.35
C TYR A 64 3.85 14.59 5.25
N GLN A 65 2.56 14.91 5.34
CA GLN A 65 2.05 16.06 6.08
C GLN A 65 2.24 15.92 7.59
N GLU A 66 2.30 14.69 8.10
CA GLU A 66 2.59 14.42 9.52
C GLU A 66 4.07 14.59 9.85
N MET A 67 4.96 14.38 8.87
CA MET A 67 6.40 14.34 9.06
C MET A 67 7.11 15.63 8.63
N HIS A 68 6.52 16.35 7.68
CA HIS A 68 7.11 17.54 7.06
C HIS A 68 6.09 18.67 7.09
N ALA A 69 6.44 19.78 7.75
CA ALA A 69 5.63 20.99 7.81
C ALA A 69 5.69 21.78 6.49
N ILE A 70 5.21 21.15 5.40
CA ILE A 70 5.20 21.69 4.05
C ILE A 70 3.83 21.46 3.40
N ASN A 71 3.48 22.34 2.46
CA ASN A 71 2.34 22.15 1.60
C ASN A 71 2.83 22.06 0.15
N LEU A 72 2.62 20.91 -0.48
CA LEU A 72 2.92 20.66 -1.89
C LEU A 72 1.94 19.65 -2.47
N ASP A 73 1.89 19.57 -3.80
CA ASP A 73 1.12 18.54 -4.49
C ASP A 73 1.94 17.24 -4.57
N ASN A 74 1.53 16.24 -3.78
CA ASN A 74 2.09 14.89 -3.80
C ASN A 74 1.25 13.91 -4.62
N SER A 75 0.34 14.39 -5.49
CA SER A 75 -0.48 13.49 -6.31
C SER A 75 0.38 12.78 -7.37
N PRO A 76 0.13 11.49 -7.66
CA PRO A 76 0.81 10.79 -8.74
C PRO A 76 0.45 11.41 -10.10
N LYS A 77 1.47 11.70 -10.91
CA LYS A 77 1.29 12.35 -12.23
C LYS A 77 1.34 11.34 -13.37
N GLU A 78 2.19 10.33 -13.23
CA GLU A 78 2.34 9.31 -14.27
C GLU A 78 1.25 8.25 -14.19
N SER A 79 0.73 7.85 -15.35
CA SER A 79 -0.33 6.83 -15.45
C SER A 79 0.08 5.51 -14.78
N GLU A 80 1.36 5.14 -14.89
CA GLU A 80 1.90 3.94 -14.27
C GLU A 80 2.02 4.06 -12.74
N SER A 81 2.31 5.27 -12.22
CA SER A 81 2.27 5.57 -10.78
C SER A 81 0.85 5.46 -10.24
N ILE A 82 -0.14 5.99 -10.97
CA ILE A 82 -1.56 5.87 -10.60
C ILE A 82 -1.97 4.39 -10.56
N ASN A 83 -1.61 3.61 -11.57
CA ASN A 83 -1.92 2.18 -11.61
C ASN A 83 -1.24 1.42 -10.46
N SER A 84 0.00 1.76 -10.11
CA SER A 84 0.71 1.16 -8.99
C SER A 84 0.09 1.52 -7.64
N ALA A 85 -0.41 2.75 -7.47
CA ALA A 85 -1.16 3.16 -6.29
C ALA A 85 -2.48 2.40 -6.16
N LEU A 86 -3.23 2.27 -7.26
CA LEU A 86 -4.46 1.46 -7.31
C LEU A 86 -4.19 0.00 -6.94
N LEU A 87 -3.13 -0.59 -7.50
CA LEU A 87 -2.71 -1.96 -7.21
C LEU A 87 -2.35 -2.13 -5.72
N MET A 88 -1.55 -1.22 -5.14
CA MET A 88 -1.19 -1.23 -3.73
C MET A 88 -2.43 -1.20 -2.82
N ILE A 89 -3.40 -0.34 -3.12
CA ILE A 89 -4.64 -0.23 -2.34
C ILE A 89 -5.46 -1.52 -2.45
N GLU A 90 -5.62 -2.04 -3.67
CA GLU A 90 -6.47 -3.20 -3.96
C GLU A 90 -5.90 -4.51 -3.40
N THR A 91 -4.60 -4.77 -3.59
CA THR A 91 -4.00 -6.08 -3.32
C THR A 91 -3.35 -6.20 -1.96
N VAL A 92 -2.98 -5.08 -1.34
CA VAL A 92 -2.26 -5.05 -0.06
C VAL A 92 -3.06 -4.33 1.01
N LEU A 93 -3.30 -3.02 0.85
CA LEU A 93 -3.82 -2.20 1.96
C LEU A 93 -5.27 -2.56 2.33
N LEU A 94 -6.17 -2.76 1.36
CA LEU A 94 -7.56 -3.12 1.66
C LEU A 94 -7.70 -4.52 2.29
N PRO A 95 -7.04 -5.58 1.78
CA PRO A 95 -7.07 -6.89 2.45
C PRO A 95 -6.55 -6.86 3.88
N ILE A 96 -5.45 -6.13 4.14
CA ILE A 96 -4.92 -5.95 5.51
C ILE A 96 -5.93 -5.21 6.37
N LYS A 97 -6.50 -4.10 5.86
CA LYS A 97 -7.49 -3.33 6.60
C LYS A 97 -8.71 -4.17 6.99
N LYS A 98 -9.22 -4.97 6.06
CA LYS A 98 -10.35 -5.89 6.30
C LYS A 98 -10.03 -6.96 7.33
N LYS A 99 -8.79 -7.46 7.35
CA LYS A 99 -8.36 -8.54 8.24
C LYS A 99 -8.04 -8.06 9.65
N PHE A 100 -7.36 -6.92 9.78
CA PHE A 100 -6.72 -6.50 11.04
C PHE A 100 -7.20 -5.14 11.57
N GLY A 101 -7.93 -4.35 10.79
CA GLY A 101 -8.42 -3.03 11.20
C GLY A 101 -7.63 -1.88 10.60
N ASP A 102 -7.57 -0.75 11.29
CA ASP A 102 -7.04 0.49 10.72
C ASP A 102 -5.52 0.44 10.47
N ILE A 103 -5.12 0.89 9.28
CA ILE A 103 -3.73 1.00 8.84
C ILE A 103 -3.26 2.43 9.08
N ASN A 104 -2.02 2.58 9.55
CA ASN A 104 -1.31 3.85 9.68
C ASN A 104 -0.11 3.84 8.73
N ILE A 105 -0.20 4.57 7.62
CA ILE A 105 0.89 4.66 6.63
C ILE A 105 1.95 5.62 7.13
N THR A 106 3.17 5.12 7.34
CA THR A 106 4.30 5.89 7.88
C THR A 106 5.21 6.46 6.80
N TYR A 107 5.22 5.83 5.61
CA TYR A 107 5.95 6.31 4.44
C TYR A 107 5.25 5.78 3.18
N GLY A 108 4.65 6.67 2.39
CA GLY A 108 3.77 6.33 1.27
C GLY A 108 4.36 6.76 -0.08
N PHE A 109 3.50 7.18 -0.99
CA PHE A 109 3.90 7.66 -2.32
C PHE A 109 4.72 8.96 -2.23
N VAL A 110 5.67 9.13 -3.15
CA VAL A 110 6.54 10.30 -3.24
C VAL A 110 6.58 10.82 -4.67
N SER A 111 5.94 11.96 -4.92
CA SER A 111 5.98 12.65 -6.22
C SER A 111 7.38 13.20 -6.51
N SER A 112 7.63 13.63 -7.75
CA SER A 112 8.89 14.32 -8.06
C SER A 112 9.14 15.55 -7.19
N GLU A 113 8.11 16.30 -6.80
CA GLU A 113 8.27 17.50 -5.97
C GLU A 113 8.62 17.12 -4.53
N LEU A 114 7.93 16.13 -3.95
CA LEU A 114 8.25 15.65 -2.62
C LEU A 114 9.63 15.01 -2.56
N ASN A 115 10.02 14.24 -3.59
CA ASN A 115 11.35 13.65 -3.67
C ASN A 115 12.45 14.72 -3.62
N LYS A 116 12.33 15.80 -4.40
CA LYS A 116 13.29 16.93 -4.36
C LYS A 116 13.39 17.53 -2.96
N TYR A 117 12.24 17.72 -2.29
CA TYR A 117 12.22 18.22 -0.93
C TYR A 117 12.94 17.29 0.05
N ILE A 118 12.62 15.99 0.03
CA ILE A 118 13.25 14.99 0.91
C ILE A 118 14.76 14.92 0.65
N GLN A 119 15.20 14.91 -0.62
CA GLN A 119 16.62 14.87 -0.95
C GLN A 119 17.39 16.11 -0.45
N LYS A 120 16.73 17.27 -0.38
CA LYS A 120 17.34 18.51 0.10
C LYS A 120 17.37 18.59 1.64
N ASN A 121 16.35 18.10 2.33
CA ASN A 121 16.15 18.38 3.75
C ASN A 121 16.30 17.14 4.67
N SER A 122 16.15 15.94 4.13
CA SER A 122 16.06 14.70 4.93
C SER A 122 16.50 13.47 4.12
N SER A 123 17.60 13.57 3.38
CA SER A 123 18.07 12.51 2.48
C SER A 123 18.61 11.26 3.19
N SER A 124 18.80 11.31 4.51
CA SER A 124 19.34 10.21 5.29
C SER A 124 18.51 8.94 5.10
N GLY A 125 19.17 7.87 4.65
CA GLY A 125 18.52 6.57 4.45
C GLY A 125 17.73 6.42 3.15
N THR A 126 17.69 7.45 2.29
CA THR A 126 17.05 7.37 0.97
C THR A 126 18.04 6.95 -0.12
N TYR A 127 17.56 6.22 -1.12
CA TYR A 127 18.32 5.93 -2.34
C TYR A 127 17.40 6.00 -3.56
N PRO A 128 17.13 7.22 -4.09
CA PRO A 128 16.03 7.48 -5.02
C PRO A 128 15.95 6.54 -6.22
N SER A 129 17.10 6.17 -6.79
CA SER A 129 17.14 5.35 -8.01
C SER A 129 16.54 3.94 -7.85
N ILE A 130 16.40 3.47 -6.61
CA ILE A 130 15.79 2.17 -6.28
C ILE A 130 14.63 2.29 -5.29
N ASP A 131 14.24 3.52 -4.96
CA ASP A 131 13.20 3.81 -3.98
C ASP A 131 11.82 3.72 -4.66
N GLN A 132 11.14 2.59 -4.49
CA GLN A 132 9.84 2.34 -5.08
C GLN A 132 8.73 3.24 -4.50
N HIS A 133 8.99 4.06 -3.49
CA HIS A 133 8.03 5.08 -3.03
C HIS A 133 7.80 6.16 -4.10
N ALA A 134 8.78 6.40 -4.98
CA ALA A 134 8.62 7.29 -6.13
C ALA A 134 7.85 6.66 -7.31
N ALA A 135 7.42 5.41 -7.16
CA ALA A 135 6.80 4.61 -8.20
C ALA A 135 7.50 4.73 -9.56
N SER A 136 6.76 5.13 -10.59
CA SER A 136 7.26 5.35 -11.95
C SER A 136 7.28 6.84 -12.31
N GLU A 137 7.36 7.73 -11.31
CA GLU A 137 7.42 9.18 -11.53
C GLU A 137 8.70 9.60 -12.25
N LEU A 138 8.55 10.66 -13.04
CA LEU A 138 9.63 11.29 -13.78
C LEU A 138 10.16 12.51 -13.04
N ASN A 139 11.46 12.77 -13.17
CA ASN A 139 12.06 14.03 -12.72
C ASN A 139 11.89 15.13 -13.78
N ASN A 140 12.38 16.34 -13.50
CA ASN A 140 12.30 17.47 -14.43
C ASN A 140 13.01 17.27 -15.77
N ALA A 141 13.91 16.28 -15.86
CA ALA A 141 14.60 15.92 -17.09
C ALA A 141 13.93 14.70 -17.77
N GLU A 142 12.68 14.41 -17.43
CA GLU A 142 11.86 13.30 -17.96
C GLU A 142 12.48 11.91 -17.75
N ASN A 143 13.42 11.79 -16.82
CA ASN A 143 14.02 10.51 -16.45
C ASN A 143 13.27 9.92 -15.26
N LYS A 144 13.09 8.60 -15.26
CA LYS A 144 12.53 7.86 -14.12
C LYS A 144 13.32 8.14 -12.84
N ILE A 145 12.62 8.52 -11.78
CA ILE A 145 13.21 8.69 -10.46
C ILE A 145 13.65 7.33 -9.92
N CYS A 146 12.76 6.34 -9.96
CA CYS A 146 13.03 4.96 -9.57
C CYS A 146 13.02 4.03 -10.77
N LYS A 147 14.03 3.17 -10.87
CA LYS A 147 14.18 2.21 -11.99
C LYS A 147 13.42 0.90 -11.77
N ARG A 148 12.92 0.65 -10.56
CA ARG A 148 12.30 -0.64 -10.17
C ARG A 148 10.82 -0.75 -10.52
N HIS A 149 10.16 0.34 -10.93
CA HIS A 149 8.72 0.39 -11.18
C HIS A 149 7.89 -0.05 -9.96
N GLY A 150 6.57 -0.11 -10.11
CA GLY A 150 5.67 -0.50 -9.01
C GLY A 150 5.54 0.58 -7.94
N LEU A 151 5.08 0.23 -6.73
CA LEU A 151 4.97 1.17 -5.62
C LEU A 151 5.29 0.48 -4.29
N ALA A 152 6.02 1.15 -3.41
CA ALA A 152 6.21 0.74 -2.02
C ALA A 152 5.36 1.54 -1.03
N CYS A 153 5.08 0.92 0.12
CA CYS A 153 4.39 1.53 1.25
C CYS A 153 4.92 0.94 2.56
N ASP A 154 5.21 1.81 3.51
CA ASP A 154 5.56 1.47 4.89
C ASP A 154 4.38 1.78 5.79
N PHE A 155 3.97 0.82 6.63
CA PHE A 155 2.82 1.01 7.51
C PHE A 155 2.90 0.18 8.79
N THR A 156 2.11 0.59 9.77
CA THR A 156 1.71 -0.21 10.93
C THR A 156 0.20 -0.45 10.92
N VAL A 157 -0.26 -1.39 11.75
CA VAL A 157 -1.69 -1.65 11.94
C VAL A 157 -2.06 -1.37 13.39
N SER A 158 -3.13 -0.61 13.59
CA SER A 158 -3.61 -0.20 14.90
C SER A 158 -3.95 -1.42 15.76
N GLY A 159 -3.39 -1.50 16.97
CA GLY A 159 -3.52 -2.66 17.87
C GLY A 159 -2.58 -3.83 17.57
N TYR A 160 -1.76 -3.73 16.51
CA TYR A 160 -0.74 -4.72 16.11
C TYR A 160 0.67 -4.13 16.11
N GLU A 161 0.89 -2.96 16.72
CA GLU A 161 2.16 -2.23 16.68
C GLU A 161 3.34 -3.02 17.26
N LYS A 162 3.08 -4.03 18.10
CA LYS A 162 4.08 -4.96 18.65
C LYS A 162 3.94 -6.40 18.13
N LYS A 163 3.10 -6.60 17.11
CA LYS A 163 2.75 -7.90 16.52
C LYS A 163 2.72 -7.81 14.98
N MET A 164 3.65 -7.03 14.42
CA MET A 164 3.75 -6.85 12.96
C MET A 164 4.27 -8.12 12.26
N ASP A 165 4.82 -9.10 12.99
CA ASP A 165 5.12 -10.44 12.50
C ASP A 165 3.85 -11.16 12.00
N ILE A 166 2.73 -11.06 12.74
CA ILE A 166 1.44 -11.64 12.35
C ILE A 166 0.91 -11.01 11.07
N VAL A 167 1.04 -9.68 10.95
CA VAL A 167 0.62 -8.93 9.76
C VAL A 167 1.50 -9.32 8.57
N MET A 168 2.82 -9.37 8.75
CA MET A 168 3.79 -9.80 7.73
C MET A 168 3.48 -11.22 7.25
N GLN A 169 3.24 -12.16 8.16
CA GLN A 169 2.92 -13.53 7.81
C GLN A 169 1.63 -13.61 6.98
N PHE A 170 0.59 -12.85 7.35
CA PHE A 170 -0.64 -12.79 6.56
C PHE A 170 -0.38 -12.33 5.13
N ILE A 171 0.43 -11.27 4.93
CA ILE A 171 0.77 -10.78 3.60
C ILE A 171 1.48 -11.88 2.80
N VAL A 172 2.52 -12.49 3.38
CA VAL A 172 3.33 -13.52 2.73
C VAL A 172 2.50 -14.73 2.31
N ASN A 173 1.54 -15.13 3.17
CA ASN A 173 0.74 -16.32 2.94
C ASN A 173 -0.43 -16.10 1.97
N ASN A 174 -1.00 -14.90 1.93
CA ASN A 174 -2.32 -14.69 1.33
C ASN A 174 -2.38 -13.63 0.23
N LEU A 175 -1.43 -12.68 0.17
CA LEU A 175 -1.54 -11.50 -0.70
C LEU A 175 -0.50 -11.51 -1.81
N ASP A 176 -0.82 -10.86 -2.92
CA ASP A 176 0.11 -10.57 -4.00
C ASP A 176 0.92 -9.30 -3.68
N PHE A 177 2.24 -9.48 -3.57
CA PHE A 177 3.22 -8.45 -3.29
C PHE A 177 4.51 -8.77 -4.06
N ASP A 178 5.29 -7.73 -4.31
CA ASP A 178 6.59 -7.83 -4.96
C ASP A 178 7.69 -8.12 -3.94
N LYS A 179 7.96 -7.17 -3.03
CA LYS A 179 9.01 -7.30 -2.00
C LYS A 179 8.48 -6.90 -0.63
N ILE A 180 8.94 -7.59 0.41
CA ILE A 180 8.77 -7.19 1.81
C ILE A 180 10.16 -7.04 2.43
N TYR A 181 10.40 -5.90 3.07
CA TYR A 181 11.51 -5.73 4.00
C TYR A 181 10.94 -5.69 5.42
N TYR A 182 11.26 -6.71 6.21
CA TYR A 182 10.74 -6.88 7.56
C TYR A 182 11.79 -6.51 8.60
N TYR A 183 11.46 -5.54 9.48
CA TYR A 183 12.40 -4.94 10.45
C TYR A 183 12.17 -5.41 11.89
N GLY A 184 11.30 -6.39 12.11
CA GLY A 184 10.91 -6.89 13.43
C GLY A 184 9.49 -6.50 13.84
N GLU A 185 8.98 -7.16 14.88
CA GLU A 185 7.56 -7.16 15.27
C GLU A 185 7.02 -5.79 15.72
N SER A 186 7.93 -4.90 16.13
CA SER A 186 7.63 -3.56 16.63
C SER A 186 8.01 -2.45 15.66
N LYS A 187 8.14 -2.77 14.37
CA LYS A 187 8.53 -1.83 13.31
C LYS A 187 7.54 -1.87 12.15
N PRO A 188 7.37 -0.76 11.40
CA PRO A 188 6.57 -0.76 10.19
C PRO A 188 7.03 -1.83 9.22
N ILE A 189 6.08 -2.42 8.49
CA ILE A 189 6.36 -3.31 7.37
C ILE A 189 6.56 -2.43 6.14
N HIS A 190 7.67 -2.60 5.44
CA HIS A 190 7.81 -2.13 4.07
C HIS A 190 7.32 -3.23 3.13
N VAL A 191 6.37 -2.89 2.26
CA VAL A 191 5.88 -3.78 1.20
C VAL A 191 5.81 -3.03 -0.12
N SER A 192 6.14 -3.70 -1.21
CA SER A 192 5.95 -3.17 -2.56
C SER A 192 5.04 -4.05 -3.41
N VAL A 193 4.43 -3.44 -4.41
CA VAL A 193 3.73 -4.11 -5.51
C VAL A 193 4.43 -3.78 -6.82
N GLY A 194 4.32 -4.67 -7.80
CA GLY A 194 4.92 -4.53 -9.13
C GLY A 194 4.34 -5.58 -10.07
N GLU A 195 4.71 -5.52 -11.34
CA GLU A 195 4.13 -6.33 -12.41
C GLU A 195 4.21 -7.84 -12.15
N ASN A 196 5.33 -8.31 -11.60
CA ASN A 196 5.63 -9.74 -11.49
C ASN A 196 5.31 -10.38 -10.14
N ALA A 197 4.96 -9.59 -9.12
CA ALA A 197 4.76 -10.04 -7.74
C ALA A 197 5.82 -11.07 -7.29
N GLU A 198 7.09 -10.67 -7.18
CA GLU A 198 8.23 -11.57 -6.91
C GLU A 198 8.11 -12.43 -5.63
N LYS A 199 7.20 -12.08 -4.70
CA LYS A 199 7.03 -12.73 -3.39
C LYS A 199 8.35 -12.83 -2.62
N HIS A 200 9.15 -11.78 -2.69
CA HIS A 200 10.45 -11.71 -2.03
C HIS A 200 10.28 -11.21 -0.59
N LEU A 201 10.61 -12.06 0.39
CA LEU A 201 10.72 -11.66 1.78
C LEU A 201 12.20 -11.50 2.16
N GLN A 202 12.57 -10.32 2.64
CA GLN A 202 13.89 -10.00 3.18
C GLN A 202 13.76 -9.61 4.66
N ILE A 203 14.40 -10.39 5.54
CA ILE A 203 14.54 -10.02 6.95
C ILE A 203 15.67 -9.00 7.06
N MET A 204 15.43 -7.91 7.78
CA MET A 204 16.38 -6.83 7.99
C MET A 204 16.88 -6.87 9.43
N ASN A 205 18.20 -6.86 9.59
CA ASN A 205 18.86 -6.83 10.89
C ASN A 205 19.42 -5.43 11.17
N VAL A 206 19.80 -5.19 12.42
CA VAL A 206 20.51 -3.99 12.85
C VAL A 206 21.90 -4.43 13.31
N SER A 207 22.95 -3.81 12.75
CA SER A 207 24.32 -4.06 13.20
C SER A 207 24.58 -3.43 14.58
N ASP A 208 25.68 -3.80 15.22
CA ASP A 208 26.11 -3.21 16.50
C ASP A 208 26.28 -1.69 16.45
N LYS A 209 26.49 -1.14 15.25
CA LYS A 209 26.60 0.31 14.99
C LYS A 209 25.26 0.97 14.65
N GLY A 210 24.13 0.26 14.82
CA GLY A 210 22.79 0.77 14.54
C GLY A 210 22.40 0.80 13.05
N ARG A 211 23.22 0.27 12.14
CA ARG A 211 22.94 0.30 10.69
C ARG A 211 22.05 -0.87 10.29
N ARG A 212 21.02 -0.60 9.48
CA ARG A 212 20.20 -1.65 8.85
C ARG A 212 21.03 -2.44 7.83
N ILE A 213 21.05 -3.76 7.96
CA ILE A 213 21.75 -4.68 7.06
C ILE A 213 20.81 -5.82 6.64
N PRO A 214 20.90 -6.31 5.39
CA PRO A 214 20.09 -7.44 4.94
C PRO A 214 20.50 -8.74 5.65
N GLY A 215 19.52 -9.47 6.18
CA GLY A 215 19.64 -10.81 6.74
C GLY A 215 19.19 -11.90 5.78
N LYS A 216 18.51 -12.93 6.30
CA LYS A 216 17.92 -14.01 5.50
C LYS A 216 16.91 -13.45 4.49
N LYS A 217 16.87 -14.06 3.30
CA LYS A 217 15.85 -13.78 2.28
C LYS A 217 15.33 -15.05 1.65
N ALA A 218 14.09 -15.02 1.18
CA ALA A 218 13.46 -16.11 0.47
C ALA A 218 12.39 -15.59 -0.50
N PHE A 219 11.95 -16.47 -1.41
CA PHE A 219 11.01 -16.17 -2.49
C PHE A 219 9.89 -17.20 -2.53
N GLY A 220 8.69 -16.79 -2.95
CA GLY A 220 7.55 -17.69 -3.18
C GLY A 220 7.24 -18.57 -1.96
N ASN A 221 7.13 -19.89 -2.14
CA ASN A 221 6.85 -20.82 -1.03
C ASN A 221 7.94 -20.83 0.06
N LYS A 222 9.20 -20.56 -0.30
CA LYS A 222 10.27 -20.45 0.71
C LYS A 222 10.12 -19.17 1.56
N ALA A 223 9.51 -18.11 1.02
CA ALA A 223 9.18 -16.92 1.79
C ALA A 223 8.15 -17.23 2.88
N LYS A 224 7.18 -18.12 2.62
CA LYS A 224 6.20 -18.59 3.61
C LYS A 224 6.87 -19.29 4.79
N ALA A 225 7.74 -20.25 4.50
CA ALA A 225 8.53 -20.94 5.52
C ALA A 225 9.41 -19.96 6.32
N LEU A 226 10.08 -19.01 5.64
CA LEU A 226 10.87 -17.98 6.31
C LEU A 226 10.02 -17.07 7.20
N ALA A 227 8.78 -16.75 6.81
CA ALA A 227 7.86 -15.94 7.62
C ALA A 227 7.42 -16.68 8.89
N GLU A 228 7.19 -17.99 8.81
CA GLU A 228 6.86 -18.84 9.97
C GLU A 228 7.99 -18.86 11.01
N GLU A 229 9.25 -18.84 10.56
CA GLU A 229 10.42 -18.73 11.47
C GLU A 229 10.46 -17.42 12.28
N GLN A 230 9.72 -16.38 11.86
CA GLN A 230 9.77 -15.06 12.51
C GLN A 230 8.71 -14.87 13.61
N ILE A 231 7.73 -15.78 13.73
CA ILE A 231 6.70 -15.68 14.76
C ILE A 231 7.30 -15.97 16.13
N LYS A 232 6.97 -15.14 17.11
CA LYS A 232 7.37 -15.29 18.50
C LYS A 232 6.18 -15.30 19.45
#